data_AF-A0A3D1QK76-F1
#
_entry.id   AF-A0A3D1QK76-F1
#
_cell.length_a   1.000
_cell.length_b   1.000
_cell.length_c   1.000
_cell.angle_alpha   90.00
_cell.angle_beta   90.00
_cell.angle_gamma   90.00
#
_symmetry.space_group_name_H-M   'P 1'
#
loop_
_entity.id
_entity.type
_entity.pdbx_description
1 polymer ?
#
loop_
_entity_poly.entity_id
_entity_poly.type
_entity_poly.pdbx_seq_one_letter_code
_entity_poly.pdbx_strand_id
1 'polypeptide(L)'
;GCPTPKIVRNGEGAALMKDPALVRDLLDAVLDAVTVPVTVKIRKGWDDKQSNYLEIALLAEAEGAAAVALHPRTRQQFFSGHSDWTAIKVLKEQLHIPVIGNGDIWSAQDARRMIGETGCDAVMIGRGAMGNPFIYRETAALLEKRQVLPAPTLSERFMAARQHLDLAIEFKGEYTAVREMRKHFAWYCKGLRGAGRVRGAINQAATREELLAALASITLPTII
;
A
#
# COMPACT_ATOMS: atom_id res chain seq x y z
N GLY A 1 -4.32 9.38 -7.84
CA GLY A 1 -4.39 8.05 -8.53
C GLY A 1 -5.39 7.00 -8.01
N CYS A 2 -6.40 7.32 -7.18
CA CYS A 2 -7.39 6.33 -6.71
C CYS A 2 -8.40 5.94 -7.82
N PRO A 3 -8.62 4.65 -8.14
CA PRO A 3 -9.52 4.25 -9.23
C PRO A 3 -10.99 4.08 -8.81
N THR A 4 -11.29 4.11 -7.50
CA THR A 4 -12.59 3.69 -6.94
C THR A 4 -13.74 4.53 -7.50
N PRO A 5 -14.86 3.91 -7.93
CA PRO A 5 -15.99 4.61 -8.57
C PRO A 5 -16.54 5.80 -7.79
N LYS A 6 -16.59 5.74 -6.46
CA LYS A 6 -17.07 6.85 -5.62
C LYS A 6 -16.16 8.10 -5.69
N ILE A 7 -14.87 7.90 -5.89
CA ILE A 7 -13.88 8.98 -5.96
C ILE A 7 -13.85 9.56 -7.38
N VAL A 8 -13.73 8.69 -8.39
CA VAL A 8 -13.63 9.16 -9.79
C VAL A 8 -14.90 9.82 -10.31
N ARG A 9 -16.08 9.50 -9.74
CA ARG A 9 -17.35 10.17 -10.11
C ARG A 9 -17.41 11.62 -9.64
N ASN A 10 -16.66 11.99 -8.62
CA ASN A 10 -16.54 13.37 -8.14
C ASN A 10 -15.48 14.18 -8.91
N GLY A 11 -14.83 13.60 -9.93
CA GLY A 11 -13.69 14.23 -10.61
C GLY A 11 -12.35 14.04 -9.90
N GLU A 12 -12.31 13.30 -8.80
CA GLU A 12 -11.12 13.13 -7.97
C GLU A 12 -10.26 11.92 -8.36
N GLY A 13 -9.09 11.81 -7.72
CA GLY A 13 -8.32 10.56 -7.69
C GLY A 13 -7.60 10.26 -9.00
N ALA A 14 -8.06 9.27 -9.76
CA ALA A 14 -7.53 8.97 -11.09
C ALA A 14 -8.32 9.64 -12.22
N ALA A 15 -9.45 10.29 -11.92
CA ALA A 15 -10.18 11.07 -12.92
C ALA A 15 -9.38 12.30 -13.38
N LEU A 16 -8.58 12.88 -12.48
CA LEU A 16 -7.62 13.95 -12.77
C LEU A 16 -6.59 13.59 -13.85
N MET A 17 -6.32 12.30 -14.10
CA MET A 17 -5.43 11.90 -15.20
C MET A 17 -5.99 12.30 -16.58
N LYS A 18 -7.27 12.64 -16.69
CA LYS A 18 -7.89 13.08 -17.95
C LYS A 18 -7.75 14.58 -18.21
N ASP A 19 -7.28 15.35 -17.22
CA ASP A 19 -7.25 16.81 -17.27
C ASP A 19 -5.96 17.34 -16.63
N PRO A 20 -4.85 17.37 -17.39
CA PRO A 20 -3.58 17.91 -16.92
C PRO A 20 -3.65 19.39 -16.49
N ALA A 21 -4.53 20.18 -17.09
CA ALA A 21 -4.70 21.60 -16.73
C ALA A 21 -5.27 21.72 -15.31
N LEU A 22 -6.32 20.96 -15.00
CA LEU A 22 -6.86 20.90 -13.64
C LEU A 22 -5.83 20.37 -12.63
N VAL A 23 -4.96 19.44 -13.02
CA VAL A 23 -3.86 18.98 -12.14
C VAL A 23 -2.90 20.13 -11.81
N ARG A 24 -2.57 20.99 -12.78
CA ARG A 24 -1.75 22.19 -12.54
C ARG A 24 -2.39 23.12 -11.52
N ASP A 25 -3.64 23.49 -11.77
CA ASP A 25 -4.38 24.43 -10.92
C ASP A 25 -4.47 23.91 -9.46
N LEU A 26 -4.63 22.60 -9.29
CA LEU A 26 -4.66 21.97 -7.97
C LEU A 26 -3.29 21.96 -7.29
N LEU A 27 -2.22 21.73 -8.03
CA LEU A 27 -0.87 21.72 -7.46
C LEU A 27 -0.45 23.13 -7.05
N ASP A 28 -0.65 24.12 -7.91
CA ASP A 28 -0.41 25.54 -7.64
C ASP A 28 -1.13 25.97 -6.35
N ALA A 29 -2.44 25.75 -6.28
CA ALA A 29 -3.23 26.10 -5.09
C ALA A 29 -2.79 25.38 -3.80
N VAL A 30 -2.35 24.12 -3.89
CA VAL A 30 -1.89 23.37 -2.70
C VAL A 30 -0.51 23.84 -2.25
N LEU A 31 0.41 24.09 -3.19
CA LEU A 31 1.75 24.56 -2.92
C LEU A 31 1.75 25.96 -2.33
N ASP A 32 0.89 26.86 -2.83
CA ASP A 32 0.70 28.18 -2.26
C ASP A 32 0.14 28.14 -0.82
N ALA A 33 -0.66 27.13 -0.51
CA ALA A 33 -1.32 27.01 0.78
C ALA A 33 -0.43 26.46 1.91
N VAL A 34 0.71 25.82 1.59
CA VAL A 34 1.52 25.10 2.60
C VAL A 34 3.02 25.31 2.43
N THR A 35 3.75 25.28 3.54
CA THR A 35 5.23 25.38 3.55
C THR A 35 5.93 24.02 3.64
N VAL A 36 5.16 22.94 3.81
CA VAL A 36 5.69 21.57 3.88
C VAL A 36 5.82 20.98 2.47
N PRO A 37 6.73 20.01 2.25
CA PRO A 37 6.89 19.37 0.94
C PRO A 37 5.58 18.71 0.47
N VAL A 38 5.11 19.08 -0.72
CA VAL A 38 3.95 18.48 -1.38
C VAL A 38 4.42 17.36 -2.30
N THR A 39 3.79 16.19 -2.25
CA THR A 39 4.14 15.03 -3.10
C THR A 39 2.92 14.54 -3.87
N VAL A 40 3.14 13.91 -5.03
CA VAL A 40 2.05 13.49 -5.91
C VAL A 40 2.06 11.97 -6.10
N LYS A 41 0.91 11.32 -5.94
CA LYS A 41 0.73 9.89 -6.25
C LYS A 41 -0.21 9.66 -7.43
N ILE A 42 0.34 9.16 -8.51
CA ILE A 42 -0.38 8.96 -9.78
C ILE A 42 -0.52 7.48 -10.15
N ARG A 43 -1.30 7.27 -11.21
CA ARG A 43 -1.42 6.00 -11.94
C ARG A 43 -0.79 6.15 -13.32
N LYS A 44 -0.65 5.06 -14.07
CA LYS A 44 -0.14 5.10 -15.46
C LYS A 44 -0.99 6.00 -16.38
N GLY A 45 -2.28 6.11 -16.08
CA GLY A 45 -3.24 6.82 -16.92
C GLY A 45 -4.68 6.44 -16.57
N TRP A 46 -5.65 6.93 -17.35
CA TRP A 46 -7.05 6.50 -17.23
C TRP A 46 -7.27 5.08 -17.76
N ASP A 47 -6.73 4.81 -18.94
CA ASP A 47 -6.74 3.52 -19.63
C ASP A 47 -5.48 3.38 -20.50
N ASP A 48 -5.35 2.28 -21.24
CA ASP A 48 -4.15 2.00 -22.03
C ASP A 48 -4.01 2.93 -23.26
N LYS A 49 -5.09 3.63 -23.66
CA LYS A 49 -5.04 4.65 -24.73
C LYS A 49 -4.60 6.02 -24.18
N GLN A 50 -4.87 6.29 -22.91
CA GLN A 50 -4.50 7.54 -22.22
C GLN A 50 -3.47 7.28 -21.13
N SER A 51 -2.28 6.81 -21.52
CA SER A 51 -1.14 6.57 -20.64
C SER A 51 -0.27 7.82 -20.48
N ASN A 52 -0.80 8.86 -19.85
CA ASN A 52 -0.16 10.19 -19.72
C ASN A 52 0.58 10.43 -18.39
N TYR A 53 1.00 9.37 -17.70
CA TYR A 53 1.75 9.50 -16.44
C TYR A 53 3.00 10.38 -16.55
N LEU A 54 3.70 10.36 -17.67
CA LEU A 54 4.92 11.15 -17.86
C LEU A 54 4.62 12.64 -17.97
N GLU A 55 3.60 13.02 -18.74
CA GLU A 55 3.10 14.40 -18.84
C GLU A 55 2.72 14.95 -17.46
N ILE A 56 1.89 14.21 -16.72
CA ILE A 56 1.41 14.61 -15.39
C ILE A 56 2.58 14.75 -14.40
N ALA A 57 3.58 13.87 -14.48
CA ALA A 57 4.68 13.89 -13.54
C ALA A 57 5.70 14.99 -13.83
N LEU A 58 6.00 15.26 -15.11
CA LEU A 58 6.83 16.41 -15.51
C LEU A 58 6.14 17.72 -15.14
N LEU A 59 4.83 17.81 -15.32
CA LEU A 59 4.04 18.93 -14.84
C LEU A 59 4.15 19.07 -13.32
N ALA A 60 3.99 17.98 -12.57
CA ALA A 60 4.11 18.02 -11.11
C ALA A 60 5.50 18.48 -10.64
N GLU A 61 6.57 18.03 -11.28
CA GLU A 61 7.92 18.51 -11.00
C GLU A 61 8.07 20.01 -11.32
N ALA A 62 7.58 20.45 -12.47
CA ALA A 62 7.65 21.85 -12.89
C ALA A 62 6.90 22.80 -11.94
N GLU A 63 5.78 22.36 -11.36
CA GLU A 63 5.04 23.13 -10.35
C GLU A 63 5.73 23.12 -8.97
N GLY A 64 6.67 22.20 -8.71
CA GLY A 64 7.41 22.15 -7.45
C GLY A 64 7.03 21.02 -6.51
N ALA A 65 6.42 19.94 -7.02
CA ALA A 65 6.25 18.73 -6.23
C ALA A 65 7.61 18.17 -5.77
N ALA A 66 7.69 17.78 -4.49
CA ALA A 66 8.92 17.29 -3.88
C ALA A 66 9.23 15.81 -4.18
N ALA A 67 8.24 15.03 -4.63
CA ALA A 67 8.40 13.63 -5.06
C ALA A 67 7.17 13.14 -5.83
N VAL A 68 7.37 12.13 -6.69
CA VAL A 68 6.28 11.47 -7.42
C VAL A 68 6.28 9.96 -7.16
N ALA A 69 5.12 9.44 -6.76
CA ALA A 69 4.88 8.01 -6.61
C ALA A 69 4.01 7.48 -7.76
N LEU A 70 4.51 6.48 -8.51
CA LEU A 70 3.79 5.89 -9.63
C LEU A 70 3.31 4.47 -9.30
N HIS A 71 2.00 4.24 -9.35
CA HIS A 71 1.44 2.90 -9.53
C HIS A 71 1.26 2.66 -11.03
N PRO A 72 2.07 1.83 -11.71
CA PRO A 72 2.05 1.73 -13.17
C PRO A 72 0.98 0.75 -13.65
N ARG A 73 -0.23 0.95 -13.13
CA ARG A 73 -1.48 0.44 -13.69
C ARG A 73 -2.34 1.62 -14.08
N THR A 74 -3.13 1.48 -15.13
CA THR A 74 -4.16 2.46 -15.50
C THR A 74 -5.32 2.40 -14.51
N ARG A 75 -6.22 3.37 -14.57
CA ARG A 75 -7.44 3.35 -13.74
C ARG A 75 -8.30 2.13 -14.09
N GLN A 76 -8.51 1.83 -15.37
CA GLN A 76 -9.36 0.71 -15.83
C GLN A 76 -8.87 -0.65 -15.37
N GLN A 77 -7.55 -0.83 -15.23
CA GLN A 77 -6.99 -2.07 -14.71
C GLN A 77 -7.32 -2.29 -13.23
N PHE A 78 -7.65 -1.25 -12.45
CA PHE A 78 -7.80 -1.34 -10.99
C PHE A 78 -6.60 -2.06 -10.32
N PHE A 79 -6.76 -3.35 -10.08
CA PHE A 79 -5.82 -4.26 -9.45
C PHE A 79 -5.59 -5.55 -10.27
N SER A 80 -6.16 -5.66 -11.48
CA SER A 80 -5.95 -6.77 -12.40
C SER A 80 -4.60 -6.67 -13.12
N GLY A 81 -4.20 -7.76 -13.78
CA GLY A 81 -2.94 -7.86 -14.49
C GLY A 81 -1.72 -7.59 -13.61
N HIS A 82 -0.62 -7.21 -14.23
CA HIS A 82 0.64 -6.87 -13.57
C HIS A 82 0.97 -5.39 -13.73
N SER A 83 1.64 -4.83 -12.72
CA SER A 83 2.17 -3.47 -12.78
C SER A 83 3.31 -3.41 -13.79
N ASP A 84 3.27 -2.46 -14.72
CA ASP A 84 4.32 -2.26 -15.72
C ASP A 84 5.47 -1.44 -15.14
N TRP A 85 6.42 -2.10 -14.48
CA TRP A 85 7.54 -1.42 -13.82
C TRP A 85 8.46 -0.66 -14.80
N THR A 86 8.41 -0.97 -16.10
CA THR A 86 9.11 -0.18 -17.13
C THR A 86 8.70 1.29 -17.11
N ALA A 87 7.43 1.59 -16.82
CA ALA A 87 6.95 2.96 -16.70
C ALA A 87 7.59 3.71 -15.51
N ILE A 88 7.92 3.00 -14.42
CA ILE A 88 8.65 3.58 -13.28
C ILE A 88 10.09 3.89 -13.69
N LYS A 89 10.73 2.98 -14.43
CA LYS A 89 12.09 3.20 -14.96
C LYS A 89 12.16 4.45 -15.82
N VAL A 90 11.27 4.54 -16.83
CA VAL A 90 11.18 5.72 -17.71
C VAL A 90 10.93 6.97 -16.87
N LEU A 91 10.03 6.91 -15.90
CA LEU A 91 9.75 8.06 -15.03
C LEU A 91 11.00 8.52 -14.25
N LYS A 92 11.77 7.57 -13.69
CA LYS A 92 13.00 7.86 -12.95
C LYS A 92 14.10 8.46 -13.84
N GLU A 93 14.17 8.05 -15.10
CA GLU A 93 15.12 8.61 -16.09
C GLU A 93 14.77 10.04 -16.51
N GLN A 94 13.52 10.47 -16.36
CA GLN A 94 13.04 11.77 -16.84
C GLN A 94 12.90 12.83 -15.73
N LEU A 95 12.67 12.43 -14.48
CA LEU A 95 12.51 13.36 -13.35
C LEU A 95 13.82 13.55 -12.57
N HIS A 96 14.01 14.76 -12.05
CA HIS A 96 15.10 15.16 -11.17
C HIS A 96 14.72 15.08 -9.68
N ILE A 97 13.42 15.11 -9.38
CA ILE A 97 12.88 14.84 -8.03
C ILE A 97 12.79 13.33 -7.72
N PRO A 98 12.74 12.92 -6.44
CA PRO A 98 12.59 11.52 -6.05
C PRO A 98 11.37 10.83 -6.67
N VAL A 99 11.60 9.63 -7.21
CA VAL A 99 10.57 8.73 -7.75
C VAL A 99 10.37 7.54 -6.81
N ILE A 100 9.12 7.33 -6.41
CA ILE A 100 8.72 6.24 -5.52
C ILE A 100 8.00 5.16 -6.33
N GLY A 101 8.63 4.00 -6.47
CA GLY A 101 8.06 2.85 -7.15
C GLY A 101 6.93 2.20 -6.35
N ASN A 102 5.82 1.87 -6.99
CA ASN A 102 4.67 1.24 -6.34
C ASN A 102 4.01 0.18 -7.22
N GLY A 103 3.58 -0.93 -6.62
CA GLY A 103 2.74 -1.93 -7.27
C GLY A 103 3.36 -3.32 -7.26
N ASP A 104 2.58 -4.30 -6.81
CA ASP A 104 2.93 -5.73 -6.79
C ASP A 104 4.19 -6.09 -5.99
N ILE A 105 4.47 -5.32 -4.94
CA ILE A 105 5.47 -5.65 -3.93
C ILE A 105 4.82 -6.49 -2.83
N TRP A 106 5.18 -7.77 -2.76
CA TRP A 106 4.64 -8.74 -1.81
C TRP A 106 5.68 -9.27 -0.80
N SER A 107 6.96 -8.95 -1.03
CA SER A 107 8.10 -9.36 -0.22
C SER A 107 9.21 -8.31 -0.23
N ALA A 108 10.17 -8.42 0.70
CA ALA A 108 11.40 -7.62 0.67
C ALA A 108 12.19 -7.82 -0.64
N GLN A 109 12.16 -9.04 -1.20
CA GLN A 109 12.82 -9.35 -2.47
C GLN A 109 12.18 -8.62 -3.65
N ASP A 110 10.85 -8.46 -3.65
CA ASP A 110 10.16 -7.65 -4.66
C ASP A 110 10.56 -6.17 -4.57
N ALA A 111 10.70 -5.64 -3.36
CA ALA A 111 11.20 -4.27 -3.15
C ALA A 111 12.63 -4.09 -3.70
N ARG A 112 13.53 -5.03 -3.38
CA ARG A 112 14.90 -5.05 -3.92
C ARG A 112 14.91 -5.13 -5.45
N ARG A 113 14.05 -5.98 -6.02
CA ARG A 113 13.91 -6.13 -7.47
C ARG A 113 13.38 -4.86 -8.13
N MET A 114 12.37 -4.20 -7.53
CA MET A 114 11.86 -2.92 -8.03
C MET A 114 12.94 -1.86 -8.12
N ILE A 115 13.74 -1.69 -7.06
CA ILE A 115 14.85 -0.73 -7.07
C ILE A 115 15.89 -1.11 -8.12
N GLY A 116 16.25 -2.40 -8.23
CA GLY A 116 17.23 -2.87 -9.21
C GLY A 116 16.79 -2.73 -10.66
N GLU A 117 15.52 -2.99 -10.97
CA GLU A 117 14.98 -2.94 -12.33
C GLU A 117 14.66 -1.51 -12.80
N THR A 118 14.24 -0.64 -11.87
CA THR A 118 13.70 0.68 -12.22
C THR A 118 14.59 1.85 -11.82
N GLY A 119 15.52 1.65 -10.89
CA GLY A 119 16.34 2.72 -10.33
C GLY A 119 15.57 3.71 -9.43
N CYS A 120 14.31 3.43 -9.07
CA CYS A 120 13.52 4.32 -8.22
C CYS A 120 14.18 4.54 -6.84
N ASP A 121 14.00 5.74 -6.27
CA ASP A 121 14.67 6.16 -5.03
C ASP A 121 14.06 5.52 -3.78
N ALA A 122 12.78 5.16 -3.84
CA ALA A 122 12.07 4.49 -2.76
C ALA A 122 10.98 3.55 -3.27
N VAL A 123 10.50 2.67 -2.39
CA VAL A 123 9.40 1.74 -2.68
C VAL A 123 8.21 1.98 -1.76
N MET A 124 7.01 1.99 -2.33
CA MET A 124 5.76 2.09 -1.58
C MET A 124 5.03 0.76 -1.58
N ILE A 125 4.87 0.17 -0.40
CA ILE A 125 4.22 -1.13 -0.20
C ILE A 125 2.80 -0.93 0.33
N GLY A 126 1.82 -1.49 -0.40
CA GLY A 126 0.40 -1.43 -0.03
C GLY A 126 -0.13 -2.79 0.43
N ARG A 127 -0.75 -3.54 -0.49
CA ARG A 127 -1.40 -4.83 -0.18
C ARG A 127 -0.48 -5.87 0.45
N GLY A 128 0.83 -5.85 0.14
CA GLY A 128 1.82 -6.74 0.76
C GLY A 128 1.94 -6.59 2.27
N ALA A 129 1.56 -5.44 2.83
CA ALA A 129 1.59 -5.17 4.27
C ALA A 129 0.30 -5.57 5.01
N MET A 130 -0.77 -5.91 4.30
CA MET A 130 -2.07 -6.27 4.92
C MET A 130 -1.96 -7.60 5.67
N GLY A 131 -1.99 -7.55 7.00
CA GLY A 131 -1.76 -8.71 7.87
C GLY A 131 -0.28 -9.14 7.93
N ASN A 132 0.62 -8.36 7.34
CA ASN A 132 2.06 -8.59 7.33
C ASN A 132 2.83 -7.26 7.52
N PRO A 133 2.74 -6.61 8.69
CA PRO A 133 3.49 -5.38 8.94
C PRO A 133 5.02 -5.61 8.95
N PHE A 134 5.46 -6.86 9.07
CA PHE A 134 6.88 -7.23 9.09
C PHE A 134 7.60 -6.98 7.77
N ILE A 135 6.86 -6.87 6.66
CA ILE A 135 7.44 -6.57 5.34
C ILE A 135 8.30 -5.30 5.35
N TYR A 136 7.97 -4.30 6.19
CA TYR A 136 8.76 -3.09 6.31
C TYR A 136 10.12 -3.34 6.98
N ARG A 137 10.17 -4.07 8.12
CA ARG A 137 11.45 -4.40 8.78
C ARG A 137 12.32 -5.30 7.91
N GLU A 138 11.70 -6.24 7.20
CA GLU A 138 12.37 -7.16 6.28
C GLU A 138 12.95 -6.40 5.08
N THR A 139 12.18 -5.46 4.52
CA THR A 139 12.62 -4.61 3.40
C THR A 139 13.77 -3.71 3.82
N ALA A 140 13.65 -3.01 4.95
CA ALA A 140 14.73 -2.15 5.46
C ALA A 140 16.01 -2.95 5.74
N ALA A 141 15.92 -4.10 6.41
CA ALA A 141 17.07 -4.97 6.67
C ALA A 141 17.74 -5.45 5.37
N LEU A 142 16.95 -5.83 4.36
CA LEU A 142 17.49 -6.31 3.09
C LEU A 142 18.15 -5.19 2.26
N LEU A 143 17.54 -4.01 2.21
CA LEU A 143 18.01 -2.90 1.38
C LEU A 143 19.20 -2.16 2.01
N GLU A 144 19.11 -1.84 3.30
CA GLU A 144 20.10 -1.02 4.00
C GLU A 144 21.25 -1.87 4.57
N LYS A 145 20.92 -3.02 5.16
CA LYS A 145 21.89 -3.86 5.88
C LYS A 145 22.34 -5.09 5.10
N ARG A 146 21.80 -5.29 3.89
CA ARG A 146 22.02 -6.49 3.05
C ARG A 146 21.71 -7.79 3.79
N GLN A 147 20.81 -7.74 4.76
CA GLN A 147 20.47 -8.85 5.64
C GLN A 147 19.10 -9.41 5.29
N VAL A 148 19.03 -10.72 5.04
CA VAL A 148 17.75 -11.43 4.93
C VAL A 148 17.31 -11.84 6.34
N LEU A 149 16.19 -11.29 6.80
CA LEU A 149 15.59 -11.70 8.06
C LEU A 149 14.77 -12.99 7.87
N PRO A 150 14.66 -13.84 8.91
CA PRO A 150 13.71 -14.94 8.89
C PRO A 150 12.28 -14.41 8.83
N ALA A 151 11.39 -15.18 8.19
CA ALA A 151 9.97 -14.88 8.17
C ALA A 151 9.40 -14.86 9.61
N PRO A 152 8.39 -14.01 9.90
CA PRO A 152 7.81 -13.93 11.22
C PRO A 152 7.15 -15.27 11.59
N THR A 153 7.44 -15.71 12.80
CA THR A 153 6.78 -16.86 13.41
C THR A 153 5.27 -16.60 13.55
N LEU A 154 4.48 -17.67 13.72
CA LEU A 154 3.05 -17.51 13.97
C LEU A 154 2.79 -16.72 15.27
N SER A 155 3.63 -16.92 16.29
CA SER A 155 3.57 -16.19 17.55
C SER A 155 3.77 -14.69 17.33
N GLU A 156 4.81 -14.28 16.58
CA GLU A 156 5.04 -12.87 16.25
C GLU A 156 3.84 -12.26 15.49
N ARG A 157 3.28 -13.00 14.52
CA ARG A 157 2.09 -12.55 13.78
C ARG A 157 0.90 -12.29 14.69
N PHE A 158 0.62 -13.18 15.64
CA PHE A 158 -0.48 -13.03 16.59
C PHE A 158 -0.22 -11.94 17.61
N MET A 159 1.03 -11.77 18.06
CA MET A 159 1.43 -10.65 18.90
C MET A 159 1.20 -9.31 18.17
N ALA A 160 1.58 -9.20 16.91
CA ALA A 160 1.33 -8.00 16.11
C ALA A 160 -0.17 -7.74 15.89
N ALA A 161 -0.98 -8.80 15.67
CA ALA A 161 -2.43 -8.67 15.56
C ALA A 161 -3.06 -8.14 16.86
N ARG A 162 -2.61 -8.66 18.02
CA ARG A 162 -3.04 -8.20 19.35
C ARG A 162 -2.63 -6.76 19.60
N GLN A 163 -1.37 -6.40 19.34
CA GLN A 163 -0.89 -5.03 19.50
C GLN A 163 -1.68 -4.05 18.62
N HIS A 164 -1.97 -4.43 17.37
CA HIS A 164 -2.80 -3.62 16.48
C HIS A 164 -4.23 -3.45 17.02
N LEU A 165 -4.84 -4.50 17.59
CA LEU A 165 -6.15 -4.39 18.23
C LEU A 165 -6.10 -3.45 19.43
N ASP A 166 -5.09 -3.59 20.28
CA ASP A 166 -4.94 -2.78 21.49
C ASP A 166 -4.80 -1.28 21.13
N LEU A 167 -3.97 -0.95 20.15
CA LEU A 167 -3.83 0.42 19.62
C LEU A 167 -5.13 0.94 18.99
N ALA A 168 -5.86 0.08 18.27
CA ALA A 168 -7.15 0.47 17.68
C ALA A 168 -8.20 0.76 18.75
N ILE A 169 -8.23 -0.03 19.83
CA ILE A 169 -9.13 0.17 20.98
C ILE A 169 -8.79 1.47 21.70
N GLU A 170 -7.51 1.72 21.96
CA GLU A 170 -7.05 2.98 22.55
C GLU A 170 -7.51 4.20 21.74
N PHE A 171 -7.40 4.13 20.41
CA PHE A 171 -7.73 5.25 19.55
C PHE A 171 -9.24 5.45 19.29
N LYS A 172 -10.05 4.37 19.24
CA LYS A 172 -11.44 4.43 18.76
C LYS A 172 -12.49 3.90 19.73
N GLY A 173 -12.06 3.37 20.88
CA GLY A 173 -12.88 2.58 21.77
C GLY A 173 -13.17 1.18 21.22
N GLU A 174 -13.47 0.26 22.13
CA GLU A 174 -13.57 -1.17 21.81
C GLU A 174 -14.63 -1.51 20.77
N TYR A 175 -15.84 -0.94 20.92
CA TYR A 175 -16.97 -1.23 20.04
C TYR A 175 -16.61 -1.03 18.55
N THR A 176 -15.97 0.10 18.24
CA THR A 176 -15.57 0.47 16.87
C THR A 176 -14.36 -0.33 16.44
N ALA A 177 -13.32 -0.38 17.29
CA ALA A 177 -12.07 -1.04 16.99
C ALA A 177 -12.26 -2.52 16.65
N VAL A 178 -13.00 -3.26 17.47
CA VAL A 178 -13.24 -4.70 17.24
C VAL A 178 -13.86 -4.95 15.88
N ARG A 179 -14.89 -4.18 15.50
CA ARG A 179 -15.60 -4.32 14.21
C ARG A 179 -14.70 -4.02 13.02
N GLU A 180 -13.90 -2.95 13.11
CA GLU A 180 -12.93 -2.64 12.06
C GLU A 180 -11.79 -3.67 11.98
N MET A 181 -11.35 -4.20 13.13
CA MET A 181 -10.25 -5.15 13.24
C MET A 181 -10.58 -6.53 12.71
N ARG A 182 -11.85 -6.91 12.55
CA ARG A 182 -12.27 -8.19 11.95
C ARG A 182 -11.58 -8.43 10.60
N LYS A 183 -11.53 -7.41 9.73
CA LYS A 183 -10.88 -7.52 8.42
C LYS A 183 -9.36 -7.70 8.54
N HIS A 184 -8.73 -7.02 9.50
CA HIS A 184 -7.29 -7.09 9.74
C HIS A 184 -6.90 -8.46 10.31
N PHE A 185 -7.67 -8.98 11.26
CA PHE A 185 -7.49 -10.32 11.83
C PHE A 185 -7.61 -11.41 10.76
N ALA A 186 -8.58 -11.27 9.84
CA ALA A 186 -8.69 -12.17 8.69
C ALA A 186 -7.43 -12.14 7.80
N TRP A 187 -6.77 -10.98 7.64
CA TRP A 187 -5.50 -10.88 6.91
C TRP A 187 -4.34 -11.54 7.67
N TYR A 188 -4.23 -11.32 8.99
CA TYR A 188 -3.23 -12.00 9.82
C TYR A 188 -3.37 -13.52 9.80
N CYS A 189 -4.57 -14.05 9.55
CA CYS A 189 -4.83 -15.49 9.45
C CYS A 189 -4.66 -16.06 8.03
N LYS A 190 -4.43 -15.22 7.02
CA LYS A 190 -4.34 -15.67 5.62
C LYS A 190 -3.20 -16.69 5.46
N GLY A 191 -3.50 -17.78 4.74
CA GLY A 191 -2.55 -18.87 4.46
C GLY A 191 -2.38 -19.89 5.59
N LEU A 192 -3.01 -19.71 6.75
CA LEU A 192 -2.93 -20.66 7.86
C LEU A 192 -3.92 -21.82 7.68
N ARG A 193 -3.52 -23.03 8.08
CA ARG A 193 -4.42 -24.18 8.17
C ARG A 193 -5.54 -23.85 9.18
N GLY A 194 -6.79 -24.09 8.80
CA GLY A 194 -7.95 -23.78 9.65
C GLY A 194 -8.46 -22.32 9.56
N ALA A 195 -7.81 -21.44 8.80
CA ALA A 195 -8.21 -20.03 8.68
C ALA A 195 -9.63 -19.79 8.11
N GLY A 196 -10.23 -20.79 7.45
CA GLY A 196 -11.63 -20.73 7.02
C GLY A 196 -12.60 -20.77 8.22
N ARG A 197 -12.38 -21.69 9.17
CA ARG A 197 -13.21 -21.85 10.38
C ARG A 197 -13.12 -20.62 11.28
N VAL A 198 -11.89 -20.14 11.49
CA VAL A 198 -11.62 -18.99 12.37
C VAL A 198 -12.19 -17.68 11.82
N ARG A 199 -12.30 -17.55 10.49
CA ARG A 199 -12.91 -16.37 9.86
C ARG A 199 -14.36 -16.14 10.30
N GLY A 200 -15.13 -17.22 10.54
CA GLY A 200 -16.49 -17.12 11.05
C GLY A 200 -16.53 -16.44 12.43
N ALA A 201 -15.71 -16.95 13.36
CA ALA A 201 -15.57 -16.37 14.70
C ALA A 201 -15.09 -14.91 14.66
N ILE A 202 -14.06 -14.61 13.86
CA ILE A 202 -13.55 -13.23 13.69
C ILE A 202 -14.66 -12.29 13.20
N ASN A 203 -15.46 -12.71 12.22
CA ASN A 203 -16.48 -11.84 11.63
C ASN A 203 -17.67 -11.57 12.57
N GLN A 204 -17.89 -12.44 13.56
CA GLN A 204 -18.97 -12.31 14.54
C GLN A 204 -18.52 -11.63 15.85
N ALA A 205 -17.21 -11.67 16.17
CA ALA A 205 -16.65 -11.13 17.41
C ALA A 205 -17.04 -9.67 17.68
N ALA A 206 -17.66 -9.42 18.82
CA ALA A 206 -18.10 -8.13 19.33
C ALA A 206 -17.18 -7.57 20.42
N THR A 207 -16.33 -8.39 21.03
CA THR A 207 -15.35 -7.96 22.06
C THR A 207 -13.90 -8.25 21.66
N ARG A 208 -12.98 -7.60 22.39
CA ARG A 208 -11.55 -7.87 22.33
C ARG A 208 -11.24 -9.34 22.64
N GLU A 209 -11.85 -9.90 23.70
CA GLU A 209 -11.59 -11.29 24.09
C GLU A 209 -12.00 -12.27 22.99
N GLU A 210 -13.14 -12.06 22.35
CA GLU A 210 -13.61 -12.94 21.26
C GLU A 210 -12.66 -12.94 20.05
N LEU A 211 -12.11 -11.78 19.68
CA LEU A 211 -11.10 -11.70 18.62
C LEU A 211 -9.81 -12.44 18.99
N LEU A 212 -9.35 -12.32 20.23
CA LEU A 212 -8.15 -13.00 20.70
C LEU A 212 -8.37 -14.52 20.82
N ALA A 213 -9.53 -14.95 21.30
CA ALA A 213 -9.93 -16.36 21.36
C ALA A 213 -9.98 -16.99 19.97
N ALA A 214 -10.46 -16.24 18.96
CA ALA A 214 -10.47 -16.70 17.59
C ALA A 214 -9.04 -17.02 17.08
N LEU A 215 -8.05 -16.18 17.37
CA LEU A 215 -6.65 -16.47 17.02
C LEU A 215 -6.10 -17.69 17.75
N ALA A 216 -6.39 -17.82 19.05
CA ALA A 216 -5.93 -18.95 19.86
C ALA A 216 -6.47 -20.31 19.38
N SER A 217 -7.64 -20.33 18.72
CA SER A 217 -8.21 -21.54 18.13
C SER A 217 -7.46 -22.04 16.88
N ILE A 218 -6.54 -21.24 16.32
CA ILE A 218 -5.66 -21.67 15.24
C ILE A 218 -4.59 -22.59 15.85
N THR A 219 -4.71 -23.88 15.55
CA THR A 219 -3.71 -24.86 15.95
C THR A 219 -2.39 -24.52 15.26
N LEU A 220 -1.34 -24.29 16.05
CA LEU A 220 0.03 -24.33 15.55
C LEU A 220 0.21 -25.69 14.87
N PRO A 221 0.72 -25.76 13.63
CA PRO A 221 1.09 -27.06 13.09
C PRO A 221 2.10 -27.66 14.06
N THR A 222 1.75 -28.81 14.65
CA THR A 222 2.73 -29.69 15.26
C THR A 222 3.76 -29.95 14.18
N ILE A 223 5.00 -29.56 14.42
CA ILE A 223 6.12 -29.96 13.58
C ILE A 223 6.13 -31.48 13.67
N ILE A 224 5.69 -32.15 12.61
CA ILE A 224 5.91 -33.59 12.39
C ILE A 224 7.18 -33.69 11.56
#